data_AF-A0A843JVS7-F1
#
_entry.id   AF-A0A843JVS7-F1
#
_cell.length_a   1.000
_cell.length_b   1.000
_cell.length_c   1.000
_cell.angle_alpha   90.00
_cell.angle_beta   90.00
_cell.angle_gamma   90.00
#
_symmetry.space_group_name_H-M   'P 1'
#
loop_
_entity.id
_entity.type
_entity.pdbx_description
1 polymer ?
#
loop_
_entity_poly.entity_id
_entity_poly.type
_entity_poly.pdbx_seq_one_letter_code
_entity_poly.pdbx_strand_id
1 'polypeptide(L)'
;MKKQTIGKVQLWIGIILLIVGIIGVIASIVLLKNTFNSNINTEFIEDDIEKATYITIFANKRLTYITLESSIGIGSIITMFISLLFITQGLVNKSEE
;
A
#
# COMPACT_ATOMS: atom_id res chain seq x y z
N MET A 1 35.73 -4.27 11.82
CA MET A 1 35.29 -5.27 10.80
C MET A 1 33.84 -5.77 10.97
N LYS A 2 33.42 -6.30 12.14
CA LYS A 2 32.03 -6.80 12.30
C LYS A 2 30.95 -5.70 12.16
N LYS A 3 31.12 -4.55 12.82
CA LYS A 3 30.19 -3.40 12.72
C LYS A 3 30.01 -2.88 11.28
N GLN A 4 31.10 -2.75 10.52
CA GLN A 4 31.05 -2.35 9.11
C GLN A 4 30.24 -3.29 8.23
N THR A 5 30.39 -4.61 8.46
CA THR A 5 29.65 -5.63 7.72
C THR A 5 28.15 -5.54 8.04
N ILE A 6 27.81 -5.36 9.32
CA ILE A 6 26.43 -5.16 9.78
C ILE A 6 25.84 -3.88 9.16
N GLY A 7 26.58 -2.77 9.16
CA GLY A 7 26.12 -1.51 8.58
C GLY A 7 25.82 -1.61 7.09
N LYS A 8 26.68 -2.30 6.32
CA LYS A 8 26.44 -2.59 4.89
C LYS A 8 25.17 -3.42 4.69
N VAL A 9 24.97 -4.48 5.48
CA VAL A 9 23.77 -5.34 5.37
C VAL A 9 22.50 -4.56 5.71
N GLN A 10 22.49 -3.78 6.79
CA GLN A 10 21.36 -2.94 7.17
C GLN A 10 21.00 -1.93 6.08
N LEU A 11 21.99 -1.33 5.45
CA LEU A 11 21.79 -0.36 4.38
C LEU A 11 21.15 -1.01 3.14
N TRP A 12 21.59 -2.21 2.75
CA TRP A 12 20.96 -2.96 1.66
C TRP A 12 19.52 -3.38 1.98
N ILE A 13 19.27 -3.88 3.20
CA ILE A 13 17.90 -4.21 3.65
C ILE A 13 17.00 -2.97 3.57
N GLY A 14 17.49 -1.84 4.08
CA GLY A 14 16.77 -0.58 4.04
C GLY A 14 16.45 -0.13 2.61
N ILE A 15 17.42 -0.18 1.69
CA ILE A 15 17.18 0.18 0.27
C ILE A 15 16.12 -0.74 -0.36
N ILE A 16 16.19 -2.05 -0.14
CA ILE A 16 15.23 -3.01 -0.70
C ILE A 16 13.83 -2.72 -0.16
N LEU A 17 13.69 -2.52 1.15
CA LEU A 17 12.41 -2.19 1.78
C LEU A 17 11.84 -0.86 1.25
N LEU A 18 12.70 0.13 1.01
CA LEU A 18 12.27 1.42 0.46
C LEU A 18 11.67 1.26 -0.94
N ILE A 19 12.35 0.49 -1.81
CA ILE A 19 11.87 0.21 -3.17
C ILE A 19 10.51 -0.52 -3.12
N VAL A 20 10.40 -1.56 -2.29
CA VAL A 20 9.13 -2.31 -2.12
C VAL A 20 8.02 -1.40 -1.61
N GLY A 21 8.30 -0.53 -0.64
CA GLY A 21 7.34 0.45 -0.13
C GLY A 21 6.86 1.43 -1.21
N ILE A 22 7.78 1.97 -2.03
CA ILE A 22 7.41 2.87 -3.13
C ILE A 22 6.51 2.16 -4.14
N ILE A 23 6.85 0.93 -4.54
CA ILE A 23 6.03 0.13 -5.47
C ILE A 23 4.63 -0.10 -4.89
N GLY A 24 4.54 -0.45 -3.61
CA GLY A 24 3.25 -0.67 -2.95
C GLY A 24 2.37 0.57 -2.87
N VAL A 25 2.95 1.76 -2.63
CA VAL A 25 2.21 3.04 -2.70
C VAL A 25 1.68 3.30 -4.11
N ILE A 26 2.53 3.12 -5.14
CA ILE A 26 2.11 3.30 -6.54
C ILE A 26 0.97 2.34 -6.90
N ALA A 27 1.10 1.07 -6.52
CA ALA A 27 0.07 0.05 -6.76
C ALA A 27 -1.26 0.42 -6.09
N SER A 28 -1.22 0.83 -4.81
CA SER A 28 -2.41 1.26 -4.06
C SER A 28 -3.12 2.44 -4.74
N ILE A 29 -2.36 3.44 -5.23
CA ILE A 29 -2.93 4.59 -5.96
C ILE A 29 -3.62 4.15 -7.26
N VAL A 30 -2.98 3.26 -8.04
CA VAL A 30 -3.54 2.76 -9.30
C VAL A 30 -4.81 1.95 -9.06
N LEU A 31 -4.82 1.07 -8.07
CA LEU A 31 -5.96 0.23 -7.73
C LEU A 31 -7.13 1.06 -7.17
N LEU A 32 -6.83 2.06 -6.34
CA LEU A 32 -7.82 2.98 -5.82
C LEU A 32 -8.46 3.80 -6.96
N LYS A 33 -7.66 4.32 -7.90
CA LYS A 33 -8.16 5.03 -9.08
C LYS A 33 -9.10 4.15 -9.93
N ASN A 34 -8.73 2.89 -10.16
CA ASN A 34 -9.57 1.95 -10.91
C ASN A 34 -10.90 1.66 -10.19
N THR A 35 -10.87 1.54 -8.86
CA THR A 35 -12.07 1.36 -8.02
C THR A 35 -12.99 2.59 -8.03
N PHE A 36 -12.41 3.79 -8.19
CA PHE A 36 -13.19 5.01 -8.36
C PHE A 36 -13.86 5.13 -9.74
N ASN A 37 -13.19 4.64 -10.79
CA ASN A 37 -13.66 4.75 -12.18
C ASN A 37 -14.70 3.70 -12.60
N SER A 38 -15.03 2.71 -11.76
CA SER A 38 -16.06 1.73 -12.09
C SER A 38 -17.47 2.36 -12.01
N ASN A 39 -18.11 2.59 -13.16
CA ASN A 39 -19.49 3.07 -13.24
C ASN A 39 -20.50 1.95 -12.93
N ILE A 40 -21.56 2.29 -12.21
CA ILE A 40 -22.71 1.40 -11.97
C ILE A 40 -23.83 1.81 -12.93
N ASN A 41 -24.18 0.93 -13.86
CA ASN A 41 -25.42 1.08 -14.64
C ASN A 41 -26.51 0.22 -13.99
N THR A 42 -27.52 0.87 -13.40
CA THR A 42 -28.70 0.23 -12.79
C THR A 42 -29.95 0.36 -13.64
N GLU A 43 -29.80 0.75 -14.91
CA GLU A 43 -30.89 1.12 -15.82
C GLU A 43 -31.82 -0.05 -16.19
N PHE A 44 -31.42 -1.29 -15.90
CA PHE A 44 -32.16 -2.51 -16.26
C PHE A 44 -32.94 -3.16 -15.09
N ILE A 45 -32.97 -2.56 -13.91
CA ILE A 45 -33.69 -3.10 -12.75
C ILE A 45 -35.00 -2.32 -12.57
N GLU A 46 -36.13 -2.96 -12.89
CA GLU A 46 -37.48 -2.36 -12.87
C GLU A 46 -38.10 -2.28 -11.48
N ASP A 47 -37.69 -3.15 -10.54
CA ASP A 47 -38.21 -3.13 -9.16
C ASP A 47 -37.34 -2.27 -8.23
N ASP A 48 -37.97 -1.35 -7.50
CA ASP A 48 -37.31 -0.39 -6.63
C ASP A 48 -36.61 -1.07 -5.43
N ILE A 49 -37.17 -2.18 -4.92
CA ILE A 49 -36.60 -2.93 -3.79
C ILE A 49 -35.36 -3.72 -4.24
N GLU A 50 -35.45 -4.40 -5.38
CA GLU A 50 -34.32 -5.09 -6.00
C GLU A 50 -33.21 -4.11 -6.38
N LYS A 51 -33.57 -2.93 -6.90
CA LYS A 51 -32.62 -1.86 -7.25
C LYS A 51 -31.89 -1.32 -6.02
N ALA A 52 -32.61 -1.06 -4.93
CA ALA A 52 -32.01 -0.62 -3.67
C ALA A 52 -31.04 -1.67 -3.12
N THR A 53 -31.46 -2.94 -3.13
CA THR A 53 -30.65 -4.08 -2.66
C THR A 53 -29.36 -4.23 -3.48
N TYR A 54 -29.47 -4.13 -4.82
CA TYR A 54 -28.32 -4.19 -5.72
C TYR A 54 -27.34 -3.05 -5.47
N ILE A 55 -27.83 -1.81 -5.30
CA ILE A 55 -27.00 -0.65 -4.98
C ILE A 55 -26.27 -0.86 -3.65
N THR A 56 -26.96 -1.33 -2.61
CA THR A 56 -26.34 -1.59 -1.30
C THR A 56 -25.24 -2.66 -1.38
N ILE A 57 -25.50 -3.78 -2.05
CA ILE A 57 -24.51 -4.85 -2.22
C ILE A 57 -23.29 -4.34 -3.00
N PHE A 58 -23.51 -3.61 -4.09
CA PHE A 58 -22.43 -3.04 -4.89
C PHE A 58 -21.61 -2.02 -4.08
N ALA A 59 -22.27 -1.13 -3.35
CA ALA A 59 -21.62 -0.13 -2.51
C ALA A 59 -20.75 -0.79 -1.43
N ASN A 60 -21.27 -1.82 -0.75
CA ASN A 60 -20.50 -2.59 0.24
C ASN A 60 -19.30 -3.28 -0.38
N LYS A 61 -19.47 -3.93 -1.55
CA LYS A 61 -18.36 -4.55 -2.27
C LYS A 61 -17.27 -3.53 -2.61
N ARG A 62 -17.67 -2.36 -3.13
CA ARG A 62 -16.74 -1.26 -3.46
C ARG A 62 -16.03 -0.74 -2.21
N LEU A 63 -16.74 -0.59 -1.09
CA LEU A 63 -16.15 -0.17 0.19
C LEU A 63 -15.09 -1.18 0.65
N THR A 64 -15.37 -2.48 0.58
CA THR A 64 -14.39 -3.52 0.92
C THR A 64 -13.12 -3.40 0.05
N TYR A 65 -13.26 -3.19 -1.26
CA TYR A 65 -12.10 -2.94 -2.12
C TYR A 65 -11.34 -1.67 -1.69
N ILE A 66 -12.02 -0.55 -1.49
CA ILE A 66 -11.37 0.69 -1.02
C ILE A 66 -10.60 0.45 0.28
N THR A 67 -11.19 -0.24 1.25
CA THR A 67 -10.53 -0.56 2.52
C THR A 67 -9.29 -1.44 2.31
N LEU A 68 -9.39 -2.48 1.49
CA LEU A 68 -8.26 -3.36 1.18
C LEU A 68 -7.15 -2.61 0.46
N GLU A 69 -7.46 -1.84 -0.58
CA GLU A 69 -6.47 -1.07 -1.35
C GLU A 69 -5.80 0.03 -0.49
N SER A 70 -6.55 0.65 0.40
CA SER A 70 -6.01 1.62 1.37
C SER A 70 -5.08 0.94 2.36
N SER A 71 -5.38 -0.30 2.78
CA SER A 71 -4.51 -1.05 3.70
C SER A 71 -3.14 -1.37 3.08
N ILE A 72 -3.10 -1.65 1.77
CA ILE A 72 -1.85 -1.82 1.02
C ILE A 72 -1.04 -0.52 1.03
N GLY A 73 -1.69 0.62 0.76
CA GLY A 73 -1.04 1.93 0.80
C GLY A 73 -0.45 2.25 2.17
N ILE A 74 -1.22 2.03 3.25
CA ILE A 74 -0.77 2.26 4.63
C ILE A 74 0.40 1.33 4.98
N GLY A 75 0.30 0.03 4.68
CA GLY A 75 1.38 -0.93 4.92
C GLY A 75 2.66 -0.57 4.17
N SER A 76 2.52 -0.01 2.97
CA SER A 76 3.64 0.46 2.15
C SER A 76 4.32 1.69 2.78
N ILE A 77 3.54 2.65 3.30
CA ILE A 77 4.07 3.80 4.03
C ILE A 77 4.82 3.35 5.29
N ILE A 78 4.26 2.42 6.07
CA ILE A 78 4.93 1.86 7.26
C ILE A 78 6.25 1.18 6.85
N THR A 79 6.25 0.42 5.76
CA THR A 79 7.47 -0.21 5.22
C THR A 79 8.52 0.82 4.85
N MET A 80 8.12 1.97 4.28
CA MET A 80 9.05 3.08 4.01
C MET A 80 9.64 3.65 5.30
N PHE A 81 8.85 3.84 6.37
CA PHE A 81 9.40 4.28 7.66
C PHE A 81 10.41 3.29 8.24
N ILE A 82 10.09 1.99 8.21
CA ILE A 82 11.02 0.94 8.65
C ILE A 82 12.30 0.97 7.81
N SER A 83 12.17 1.16 6.50
CA SER A 83 13.31 1.25 5.59
C SER A 83 14.29 2.37 5.98
N LEU A 84 13.76 3.54 6.37
CA LEU A 84 14.56 4.68 6.82
C LEU A 84 15.30 4.38 8.13
N LEU A 85 14.71 3.60 9.04
CA LEU A 85 15.38 3.16 10.25
C LEU A 85 16.59 2.27 9.93
N PHE A 86 16.42 1.32 9.00
CA PHE A 86 17.51 0.45 8.55
C PHE A 86 18.63 1.22 7.84
N ILE A 87 18.27 2.18 6.97
CA ILE A 87 19.26 3.03 6.29
C ILE A 87 20.02 3.87 7.31
N THR A 88 19.33 4.54 8.23
CA THR A 88 19.95 5.38 9.25
C THR A 88 20.89 4.59 10.14
N GLN A 89 20.46 3.42 10.64
CA GLN A 89 21.33 2.54 11.44
C GLN A 89 22.52 2.03 10.62
N GLY A 90 22.31 1.67 9.35
CA GLY A 90 23.37 1.22 8.47
C GLY A 90 24.45 2.27 8.22
N LEU A 91 24.03 3.54 8.08
CA LEU A 91 24.94 4.68 7.95
C LEU A 91 25.72 4.95 9.24
N VAL A 92 25.04 4.98 10.40
CA VAL A 92 25.69 5.19 11.71
C VAL A 92 26.73 4.11 12.00
N ASN A 93 26.38 2.84 11.79
CA ASN A 93 27.30 1.72 12.02
C ASN A 93 28.51 1.71 11.08
N LYS A 94 28.45 2.47 9.96
CA LYS A 94 29.54 2.65 9.01
C LYS A 94 30.38 3.89 9.31
N SER A 95 29.83 4.89 10.01
CA SER A 95 30.53 6.13 10.37
C SER A 95 31.32 6.07 11.68
N GLU A 96 31.07 5.07 12.53
CA GLU A 96 31.86 4.82 13.77
C GLU A 96 33.23 4.14 13.51
N GLU A 97 33.73 4.22 12.27
CA GLU A 97 35.10 3.81 11.87
C GLU A 97 36.03 5.04 11.84
#